data_AF-A0A7H5EZV3-F1
#
_entry.id   AF-A0A7H5EZV3-F1
#
_cell.length_a   1.000
_cell.length_b   1.000
_cell.length_c   1.000
_cell.angle_alpha   90.00
_cell.angle_beta   90.00
_cell.angle_gamma   90.00
#
_symmetry.space_group_name_H-M   'P 1'
#
loop_
_entity.id
_entity.type
_entity.pdbx_description
1 polymer ?
#
loop_
_entity_poly.entity_id
_entity_poly.type
_entity_poly.pdbx_seq_one_letter_code
_entity_poly.pdbx_strand_id
1 'polypeptide(L)'
;MKMLPFFTLLLAFSLSLQAQTGTTIPEAKMNELVAEHNLAQHGHSSIGKAFQAEGIINASGVVEDEWGERWLVINFTNQTQREGNAHYRFSFGLLDELDYRLNLKNVRLLFLGNHLYLEDKDSDYRINLMVSSQKSDVNRLQQLPPVQGIGLGIQTLREDELKVIALD
;
A
#
# COMPACT_ATOMS: atom_id res chain seq x y z
N MET A 1 51.99 -20.29 -18.91
CA MET A 1 50.95 -21.19 -18.36
C MET A 1 50.30 -20.48 -17.18
N LYS A 2 48.97 -20.22 -17.26
CA LYS A 2 47.95 -20.19 -16.18
C LYS A 2 48.18 -19.22 -14.98
N MET A 3 47.26 -18.35 -14.53
CA MET A 3 45.84 -18.10 -14.79
C MET A 3 45.49 -16.63 -14.44
N LEU A 4 44.45 -16.08 -15.09
CA LEU A 4 43.75 -14.86 -14.68
C LEU A 4 43.17 -15.01 -13.26
N PRO A 5 43.13 -13.95 -12.44
CA PRO A 5 42.10 -13.82 -11.42
C PRO A 5 40.79 -13.42 -12.11
N PHE A 6 39.89 -14.39 -12.26
CA PHE A 6 38.48 -14.12 -12.49
C PHE A 6 37.95 -13.33 -11.29
N PHE A 7 37.83 -12.02 -11.43
CA PHE A 7 37.04 -11.22 -10.52
C PHE A 7 35.57 -11.47 -10.89
N THR A 8 34.97 -12.47 -10.26
CA THR A 8 33.54 -12.74 -10.37
C THR A 8 32.82 -11.54 -9.74
N LEU A 9 32.40 -10.61 -10.57
CA LEU A 9 31.45 -9.56 -10.19
C LEU A 9 30.13 -10.28 -9.88
N LEU A 10 29.91 -10.61 -8.60
CA LEU A 10 28.60 -10.99 -8.10
C LEU A 10 27.70 -9.76 -8.29
N LEU A 11 26.92 -9.73 -9.36
CA LEU A 11 25.71 -8.91 -9.40
C LEU A 11 24.82 -9.48 -8.29
N ALA A 12 24.80 -8.85 -7.13
CA ALA A 12 23.72 -9.02 -6.17
C ALA A 12 22.46 -8.49 -6.88
N PHE A 13 21.70 -9.40 -7.49
CA PHE A 13 20.33 -9.13 -7.87
C PHE A 13 19.55 -8.96 -6.56
N SER A 14 19.48 -7.74 -6.04
CA SER A 14 18.37 -7.37 -5.17
C SER A 14 17.13 -7.52 -6.05
N LEU A 15 16.43 -8.66 -5.95
CA LEU A 15 15.07 -8.76 -6.46
C LEU A 15 14.23 -7.82 -5.60
N SER A 16 14.21 -6.54 -5.94
CA SER A 16 13.16 -5.67 -5.46
C SER A 16 11.84 -6.24 -6.00
N LEU A 17 10.85 -6.37 -5.12
CA LEU A 17 9.48 -6.62 -5.56
C LEU A 17 9.08 -5.40 -6.40
N GLN A 18 9.04 -5.57 -7.71
CA GLN A 18 8.53 -4.55 -8.60
C GLN A 18 7.01 -4.44 -8.42
N ALA A 19 6.50 -3.22 -8.45
CA ALA A 19 5.08 -2.98 -8.59
C ALA A 19 4.51 -3.81 -9.74
N GLN A 20 3.34 -4.39 -9.51
CA GLN A 20 2.86 -5.49 -10.32
C GLN A 20 2.04 -4.96 -11.49
N THR A 21 2.41 -5.39 -12.70
CA THR A 21 1.54 -5.25 -13.87
C THR A 21 0.44 -6.30 -13.75
N GLY A 22 -0.81 -5.88 -13.60
CA GLY A 22 -1.94 -6.78 -13.37
C GLY A 22 -3.22 -6.33 -14.07
N THR A 23 -4.29 -7.10 -13.92
CA THR A 23 -5.62 -6.72 -14.42
C THR A 23 -6.26 -5.72 -13.44
N THR A 24 -6.81 -4.63 -13.94
CA THR A 24 -7.64 -3.70 -13.16
C THR A 24 -8.80 -4.46 -12.51
N ILE A 25 -9.00 -4.26 -11.21
CA ILE A 25 -10.13 -4.87 -10.50
C ILE A 25 -11.41 -4.07 -10.85
N PRO A 26 -12.51 -4.70 -11.28
CA PRO A 26 -13.74 -3.96 -11.56
C PRO A 26 -14.28 -3.23 -10.31
N GLU A 27 -14.79 -2.01 -10.48
CA GLU A 27 -15.32 -1.20 -9.36
C GLU A 27 -16.44 -1.92 -8.59
N ALA A 28 -17.33 -2.62 -9.30
CA ALA A 28 -18.38 -3.44 -8.69
C ALA A 28 -17.80 -4.50 -7.73
N LYS A 29 -16.66 -5.11 -8.09
CA LYS A 29 -16.00 -6.09 -7.22
C LYS A 29 -15.38 -5.43 -5.98
N MET A 30 -14.82 -4.23 -6.12
CA MET A 30 -14.29 -3.47 -4.98
C MET A 30 -15.40 -3.08 -4.01
N ASN A 31 -16.55 -2.62 -4.53
CA ASN A 31 -17.75 -2.34 -3.74
C ASN A 31 -18.25 -3.56 -2.96
N GLU A 32 -18.32 -4.72 -3.62
CA GLU A 32 -18.70 -5.99 -2.99
C GLU A 32 -17.75 -6.33 -1.82
N LEU A 33 -16.44 -6.26 -2.05
CA LEU A 33 -15.43 -6.55 -1.02
C LEU A 33 -15.55 -5.62 0.20
N VAL A 34 -15.83 -4.33 -0.03
CA VAL A 34 -16.09 -3.36 1.05
C VAL A 34 -17.34 -3.74 1.85
N ALA A 35 -18.44 -4.07 1.16
CA ALA A 35 -19.68 -4.45 1.80
C ALA A 35 -19.53 -5.74 2.62
N GLU A 36 -18.94 -6.79 2.04
CA GLU A 36 -18.64 -8.05 2.71
C GLU A 36 -17.76 -7.85 3.94
N HIS A 37 -16.70 -7.04 3.82
CA HIS A 37 -15.81 -6.76 4.94
C HIS A 37 -16.55 -6.05 6.07
N ASN A 38 -17.30 -4.99 5.77
CA ASN A 38 -18.02 -4.23 6.78
C ASN A 38 -19.14 -5.06 7.45
N LEU A 39 -19.81 -5.95 6.71
CA LEU A 39 -20.79 -6.88 7.27
C LEU A 39 -20.15 -7.87 8.25
N ALA A 40 -18.98 -8.42 7.90
CA ALA A 40 -18.25 -9.36 8.76
C ALA A 40 -17.71 -8.72 10.05
N GLN A 41 -17.57 -7.40 10.09
CA GLN A 41 -17.02 -6.65 11.23
C GLN A 41 -18.09 -6.11 12.19
N HIS A 42 -19.38 -6.47 12.03
CA HIS A 42 -20.50 -5.98 12.87
C HIS A 42 -20.44 -6.30 14.39
N GLY A 43 -19.28 -6.70 14.93
CA GLY A 43 -19.02 -6.87 16.37
C GLY A 43 -17.62 -6.48 16.86
N HIS A 44 -16.73 -5.94 16.00
CA HIS A 44 -15.35 -5.60 16.37
C HIS A 44 -15.01 -4.15 15.98
N SER A 45 -15.07 -3.24 16.96
CA SER A 45 -14.98 -1.79 16.75
C SER A 45 -13.57 -1.22 16.54
N SER A 46 -12.52 -2.05 16.59
CA SER A 46 -11.12 -1.59 16.60
C SER A 46 -10.42 -1.61 15.25
N ILE A 47 -11.03 -2.22 14.21
CA ILE A 47 -10.49 -2.22 12.84
C ILE A 47 -11.25 -1.12 12.08
N GLY A 48 -10.53 -0.16 11.48
CA GLY A 48 -11.15 0.91 10.69
C GLY A 48 -12.08 0.33 9.62
N LYS A 49 -13.25 0.97 9.40
CA LYS A 49 -14.22 0.51 8.39
C LYS A 49 -13.55 0.38 7.03
N ALA A 50 -13.87 -0.69 6.30
CA ALA A 50 -13.42 -0.85 4.92
C ALA A 50 -14.02 0.24 4.03
N PHE A 51 -13.24 0.71 3.06
CA PHE A 51 -13.69 1.70 2.09
C PHE A 51 -12.87 1.61 0.79
N GLN A 52 -13.44 2.15 -0.28
CA GLN A 52 -12.69 2.53 -1.47
C GLN A 52 -12.79 4.03 -1.70
N ALA A 53 -11.79 4.60 -2.36
CA ALA A 53 -11.73 6.03 -2.64
C ALA A 53 -10.91 6.31 -3.91
N GLU A 54 -11.24 7.41 -4.58
CA GLU A 54 -10.38 8.03 -5.58
C GLU A 54 -9.69 9.26 -5.01
N GLY A 55 -8.44 9.48 -5.42
CA GLY A 55 -7.64 10.58 -4.89
C GLY A 55 -6.19 10.59 -5.35
N ILE A 56 -5.35 11.22 -4.54
CA ILE A 56 -3.95 11.50 -4.86
C ILE A 56 -3.06 10.95 -3.75
N ILE A 57 -1.95 10.29 -4.13
CA ILE A 57 -0.82 10.06 -3.22
C ILE A 57 0.10 11.27 -3.33
N ASN A 58 0.10 12.12 -2.30
CA ASN A 58 0.84 13.38 -2.31
C ASN A 58 2.29 13.22 -1.86
N ALA A 59 2.56 12.18 -1.08
CA ALA A 59 3.88 11.83 -0.58
C ALA A 59 3.88 10.36 -0.19
N SER A 60 4.97 9.67 -0.49
CA SER A 60 5.26 8.34 0.02
C SER A 60 6.76 8.24 0.32
N GLY A 61 7.14 7.34 1.21
CA GLY A 61 8.51 7.22 1.68
C GLY A 61 8.73 5.92 2.42
N VAL A 62 9.98 5.47 2.50
CA VAL A 62 10.36 4.41 3.43
C VAL A 62 11.09 5.06 4.60
N VAL A 63 10.60 4.79 5.80
CA VAL A 63 11.24 5.20 7.06
C VAL A 63 11.72 3.96 7.79
N GLU A 64 12.83 4.07 8.51
CA GLU A 64 13.33 3.03 9.40
C GLU A 64 12.98 3.44 10.84
N ASP A 65 12.46 2.50 11.64
CA ASP A 65 12.17 2.73 13.05
C ASP A 65 13.37 2.48 13.97
N GLU A 66 13.19 2.65 15.27
CA GLU A 66 14.26 2.48 16.26
C GLU A 66 14.77 1.03 16.40
N TRP A 67 14.06 0.06 15.83
CA TRP A 67 14.44 -1.36 15.81
C TRP A 67 15.03 -1.80 14.47
N GLY A 68 15.17 -0.87 13.51
CA GLY A 68 15.68 -1.17 12.17
C GLY A 68 14.62 -1.75 11.23
N GLU A 69 13.33 -1.73 11.61
CA GLU A 69 12.25 -2.19 10.72
C GLU A 69 11.91 -1.10 9.70
N ARG A 70 11.68 -1.52 8.46
CA ARG A 70 11.38 -0.60 7.34
C ARG A 70 9.88 -0.46 7.16
N TRP A 71 9.41 0.78 7.12
CA TRP A 71 8.00 1.11 6.98
C TRP A 71 7.76 1.95 5.74
N LEU A 72 6.93 1.46 4.81
CA LEU A 72 6.37 2.26 3.72
C LEU A 72 5.27 3.15 4.28
N VAL A 73 5.46 4.46 4.21
CA VAL A 73 4.48 5.47 4.60
C VAL A 73 3.87 6.09 3.34
N ILE A 74 2.54 6.16 3.28
CA ILE A 74 1.78 6.68 2.14
C ILE A 74 0.77 7.71 2.64
N ASN A 75 0.87 8.95 2.17
CA ASN A 75 -0.13 9.99 2.42
C ASN A 75 -1.06 10.11 1.22
N PHE A 76 -2.33 9.78 1.45
CA PHE A 76 -3.40 9.78 0.46
C PHE A 76 -4.42 10.88 0.77
N THR A 77 -4.82 11.62 -0.25
CA THR A 77 -5.89 12.61 -0.18
C THR A 77 -7.08 12.12 -0.98
N ASN A 78 -8.16 11.78 -0.28
CA ASN A 78 -9.42 11.37 -0.87
C ASN A 78 -10.14 12.58 -1.47
N GLN A 79 -10.40 12.54 -2.77
CA GLN A 79 -11.07 13.59 -3.54
C GLN A 79 -12.52 13.23 -3.89
N THR A 80 -13.02 12.11 -3.37
CA THR A 80 -14.38 11.61 -3.67
C THR A 80 -15.45 12.37 -2.87
N GLN A 81 -15.07 13.11 -1.82
CA GLN A 81 -16.01 13.86 -0.98
C GLN A 81 -16.16 15.31 -1.48
N ARG A 82 -17.42 15.76 -1.67
CA ARG A 82 -17.76 17.13 -2.10
C ARG A 82 -17.53 18.20 -1.01
N GLU A 83 -17.40 17.80 0.25
CA GLU A 83 -17.22 18.68 1.42
C GLU A 83 -15.90 18.37 2.13
N GLY A 84 -14.80 18.95 1.64
CA GLY A 84 -13.47 18.79 2.21
C GLY A 84 -12.80 17.46 1.84
N ASN A 85 -11.52 17.53 1.46
CA ASN A 85 -10.76 16.31 1.20
C ASN A 85 -10.45 15.61 2.52
N ALA A 86 -10.66 14.30 2.59
CA ALA A 86 -10.20 13.50 3.73
C ALA A 86 -8.75 13.06 3.48
N HIS A 87 -7.87 13.25 4.46
CA HIS A 87 -6.46 12.90 4.34
C HIS A 87 -6.14 11.69 5.20
N TYR A 88 -5.41 10.73 4.64
CA TYR A 88 -5.05 9.49 5.28
C TYR A 88 -3.55 9.27 5.21
N ARG A 89 -2.96 8.80 6.30
CA ARG A 89 -1.62 8.21 6.32
C ARG A 89 -1.75 6.71 6.53
N PHE A 90 -1.19 5.95 5.60
CA PHE A 90 -1.00 4.51 5.74
C PHE A 90 0.45 4.23 6.10
N SER A 91 0.68 3.28 7.00
CA SER A 91 2.02 2.80 7.35
C SER A 91 2.05 1.30 7.20
N PHE A 92 2.95 0.76 6.38
CA PHE A 92 3.04 -0.65 6.06
C PHE A 92 4.45 -1.18 6.33
N GLY A 93 4.58 -2.16 7.23
CA GLY A 93 5.86 -2.74 7.58
C GLY A 93 6.34 -3.70 6.51
N LEU A 94 7.49 -3.41 5.89
CA LEU A 94 8.07 -4.15 4.78
C LEU A 94 8.90 -5.33 5.28
N LEU A 95 8.66 -6.52 4.73
CA LEU A 95 9.54 -7.68 4.92
C LEU A 95 10.72 -7.68 3.94
N ASP A 96 10.50 -7.14 2.75
CA ASP A 96 11.45 -7.14 1.63
C ASP A 96 11.51 -5.75 0.97
N GLU A 97 12.52 -5.54 0.14
CA GLU A 97 12.61 -4.34 -0.69
C GLU A 97 11.48 -4.27 -1.71
N LEU A 98 10.81 -3.13 -1.71
CA LEU A 98 9.70 -2.83 -2.60
C LEU A 98 10.06 -1.62 -3.46
N ASP A 99 9.93 -1.77 -4.77
CA ASP A 99 10.01 -0.67 -5.71
C ASP A 99 8.62 0.00 -5.80
N TYR A 100 8.48 1.18 -5.19
CA TYR A 100 7.22 1.91 -5.10
C TYR A 100 7.34 3.29 -5.76
N ARG A 101 6.23 3.76 -6.34
CA ARG A 101 6.20 5.07 -7.00
C ARG A 101 5.79 6.19 -6.05
N LEU A 102 6.42 7.34 -6.23
CA LEU A 102 6.10 8.58 -5.55
C LEU A 102 5.05 9.38 -6.35
N ASN A 103 4.23 10.16 -5.65
CA ASN A 103 3.45 11.27 -6.23
C ASN A 103 2.42 10.89 -7.33
N LEU A 104 1.60 9.86 -7.08
CA LEU A 104 0.56 9.43 -8.02
C LEU A 104 -0.68 10.35 -7.96
N LYS A 105 -1.11 10.87 -9.12
CA LYS A 105 -2.17 11.90 -9.22
C LYS A 105 -3.58 11.38 -9.47
N ASN A 106 -3.74 10.14 -9.91
CA ASN A 106 -5.04 9.56 -10.21
C ASN A 106 -5.09 8.14 -9.63
N VAL A 107 -5.24 8.05 -8.31
CA VAL A 107 -5.16 6.79 -7.58
C VAL A 107 -6.55 6.32 -7.20
N ARG A 108 -6.81 5.03 -7.46
CA ARG A 108 -7.88 4.29 -6.83
C ARG A 108 -7.32 3.47 -5.68
N LEU A 109 -7.92 3.63 -4.50
CA LEU A 109 -7.50 2.99 -3.26
C LEU A 109 -8.62 2.09 -2.73
N LEU A 110 -8.25 0.91 -2.22
CA LEU A 110 -9.13 0.04 -1.45
C LEU A 110 -8.45 -0.36 -0.14
N PHE A 111 -9.13 -0.09 0.97
CA PHE A 111 -8.71 -0.48 2.29
C PHE A 111 -9.69 -1.49 2.88
N LEU A 112 -9.20 -2.66 3.29
CA LEU A 112 -9.99 -3.74 3.90
C LEU A 112 -9.43 -4.13 5.28
N GLY A 113 -8.87 -3.18 6.04
CA GLY A 113 -8.30 -3.45 7.36
C GLY A 113 -6.89 -4.05 7.29
N ASN A 114 -6.75 -5.25 6.70
CA ASN A 114 -5.46 -5.94 6.53
C ASN A 114 -4.97 -5.98 5.08
N HIS A 115 -5.73 -5.39 4.14
CA HIS A 115 -5.32 -5.15 2.77
C HIS A 115 -5.34 -3.66 2.47
N LEU A 116 -4.31 -3.19 1.77
CA LEU A 116 -4.27 -1.90 1.12
C LEU A 116 -3.91 -2.10 -0.35
N TYR A 117 -4.88 -1.87 -1.22
CA TYR A 117 -4.70 -1.90 -2.66
C TYR A 117 -4.63 -0.47 -3.21
N LEU A 118 -3.66 -0.25 -4.09
CA LEU A 118 -3.47 1.00 -4.81
C LEU A 118 -3.34 0.69 -6.30
N GLU A 119 -4.03 1.48 -7.10
CA GLU A 119 -3.94 1.47 -8.55
C GLU A 119 -3.77 2.90 -9.06
N ASP A 120 -2.72 3.10 -9.83
CA ASP A 120 -2.58 4.30 -10.64
C ASP A 120 -3.43 4.15 -11.91
N LYS A 121 -4.46 4.98 -12.07
CA LYS A 121 -5.36 4.94 -13.22
C LYS A 121 -4.71 5.49 -14.50
N ASP A 122 -3.59 6.19 -14.37
CA ASP A 122 -2.84 6.76 -15.49
C ASP A 122 -1.71 5.83 -15.98
N SER A 123 -1.46 4.71 -15.31
CA SER A 123 -0.45 3.73 -15.72
C SER A 123 -0.87 2.28 -15.41
N ASP A 124 0.04 1.32 -15.60
CA ASP A 124 -0.15 -0.08 -15.25
C ASP A 124 0.23 -0.40 -13.79
N TYR A 125 0.67 0.62 -13.03
CA TYR A 125 1.15 0.48 -11.67
C TYR A 125 0.02 0.07 -10.72
N ARG A 126 0.18 -1.11 -10.11
CA ARG A 126 -0.72 -1.63 -9.08
C ARG A 126 0.09 -2.26 -7.97
N ILE A 127 -0.40 -2.14 -6.75
CA ILE A 127 0.17 -2.82 -5.59
C ILE A 127 -0.93 -3.29 -4.64
N ASN A 128 -0.78 -4.52 -4.17
CA ASN A 128 -1.62 -5.13 -3.16
C ASN A 128 -0.76 -5.38 -1.92
N LEU A 129 -0.89 -4.54 -0.89
CA LEU A 129 -0.19 -4.67 0.37
C LEU A 129 -1.07 -5.47 1.33
N MET A 130 -0.55 -6.56 1.90
CA MET A 130 -1.31 -7.43 2.77
C MET A 130 -0.53 -7.75 4.04
N VAL A 131 -1.25 -7.74 5.16
CA VAL A 131 -0.77 -8.31 6.42
C VAL A 131 -1.56 -9.57 6.71
N SER A 132 -0.85 -10.68 6.76
CA SER A 132 -1.37 -11.94 7.23
C SER A 132 -1.69 -11.89 8.72
N SER A 133 -2.80 -12.50 9.12
CA SER A 133 -3.22 -12.57 10.52
C SER A 133 -3.89 -13.90 10.78
N GLN A 134 -3.87 -14.37 12.03
CA GLN A 134 -4.52 -15.63 12.42
C GLN A 134 -6.03 -15.71 12.03
N LYS A 135 -6.67 -14.56 11.77
CA LYS A 135 -8.07 -14.47 11.36
C LYS A 135 -8.28 -14.29 9.86
N SER A 136 -7.24 -13.94 9.10
CA SER A 136 -7.35 -13.60 7.68
C SER A 136 -5.98 -13.66 6.99
N ASP A 137 -5.73 -14.79 6.32
CA ASP A 137 -4.57 -15.01 5.43
C ASP A 137 -4.98 -15.15 3.96
N VAL A 138 -6.25 -14.88 3.66
CA VAL A 138 -6.78 -15.02 2.30
C VAL A 138 -6.54 -13.73 1.52
N ASN A 139 -5.81 -13.84 0.41
CA ASN A 139 -5.76 -12.77 -0.57
C ASN A 139 -7.13 -12.65 -1.26
N ARG A 140 -7.88 -11.59 -0.92
CA ARG A 140 -9.18 -11.30 -1.54
C ARG A 140 -9.06 -10.75 -2.96
N LEU A 141 -7.86 -10.33 -3.36
CA LEU A 141 -7.53 -9.83 -4.69
C LEU A 141 -6.71 -10.87 -5.45
N GLN A 142 -7.29 -12.04 -5.72
CA GLN A 142 -6.59 -13.21 -6.28
C GLN A 142 -5.83 -12.94 -7.59
N GLN A 143 -6.24 -11.92 -8.34
CA GLN A 143 -5.62 -11.53 -9.61
C GLN A 143 -4.30 -10.76 -9.42
N LEU A 144 -3.97 -10.37 -8.18
CA LEU A 144 -2.79 -9.57 -7.85
C LEU A 144 -2.11 -10.16 -6.60
N PRO A 145 -0.96 -10.84 -6.76
CA PRO A 145 -0.17 -11.34 -5.65
C PRO A 145 0.08 -10.26 -4.58
N PRO A 146 -0.11 -10.55 -3.29
CA PRO A 146 0.15 -9.56 -2.27
C PRO A 146 1.65 -9.41 -2.01
N VAL A 147 2.10 -8.18 -1.77
CA VAL A 147 3.33 -7.91 -1.03
C VAL A 147 2.99 -8.11 0.45
N GLN A 148 3.68 -9.06 1.09
CA GLN A 148 3.45 -9.39 2.49
C GLN A 148 4.22 -8.44 3.39
N GLY A 149 3.60 -8.07 4.51
CA GLY A 149 4.18 -7.19 5.51
C GLY A 149 3.83 -7.61 6.93
N ILE A 150 4.49 -6.96 7.89
CA ILE A 150 4.35 -7.26 9.33
C ILE A 150 3.27 -6.43 10.03
N GLY A 151 2.85 -5.32 9.42
CA GLY A 151 1.87 -4.41 10.01
C GLY A 151 1.29 -3.44 8.99
N LEU A 152 0.04 -3.04 9.20
CA LEU A 152 -0.67 -2.05 8.39
C LEU A 152 -1.47 -1.14 9.33
N GLY A 153 -1.05 0.13 9.41
CA GLY A 153 -1.73 1.18 10.15
C GLY A 153 -2.43 2.15 9.21
N ILE A 154 -3.51 2.76 9.70
CA ILE A 154 -4.20 3.89 9.07
C ILE A 154 -4.43 4.99 10.10
N GLN A 155 -4.15 6.24 9.71
CA GLN A 155 -4.43 7.43 10.49
C GLN A 155 -5.16 8.45 9.61
N THR A 156 -6.24 9.04 10.10
CA THR A 156 -6.84 10.23 9.47
C THR A 156 -6.06 11.46 9.91
N LEU A 157 -5.59 12.25 8.94
CA LEU A 157 -4.83 13.47 9.18
C LEU A 157 -5.75 14.68 9.16
N ARG A 158 -5.49 15.63 10.05
CA ARG A 158 -6.08 16.96 10.02
C ARG A 158 -5.31 17.86 9.05
N GLU A 159 -5.95 18.92 8.58
CA GLU A 159 -5.38 19.81 7.55
C GLU A 159 -4.07 20.51 7.98
N ASP A 160 -3.94 20.79 9.29
CA ASP A 160 -2.72 21.35 9.89
C ASP A 160 -1.54 20.37 9.91
N GLU A 161 -1.82 19.07 9.96
CA GLU A 161 -0.81 18.00 9.96
C GLU A 161 -0.21 17.76 8.56
N LEU A 162 -0.85 18.26 7.50
CA LEU A 162 -0.38 18.11 6.11
C LEU A 162 0.86 18.96 5.81
N LYS A 163 1.01 20.10 6.48
CA LYS A 163 2.10 21.07 6.22
C LYS A 163 3.47 20.56 6.67
N VAL A 164 3.51 19.53 7.52
CA VAL A 164 4.74 18.98 8.09
C VAL A 164 5.32 17.84 7.22
N ILE A 165 4.58 17.34 6.23
CA ILE A 165 4.90 16.09 5.51
C ILE A 165 5.42 16.31 4.08
N ALA A 166 5.67 17.56 3.69
CA ALA A 166 6.55 17.82 2.56
C ALA A 166 7.97 17.45 3.03
N LEU A 167 8.38 16.21 2.77
CA LEU A 167 9.78 15.80 2.92
C LEU A 167 10.59 16.60 1.89
N ASP A 168 11.53 17.42 2.39
CA ASP A 168 12.54 18.12 1.60
C ASP A 168 13.43 17.14 0.80
#